data_AF-A0A7W2YZS5-F1
#
_entry.id   AF-A0A7W2YZS5-F1
#
_cell.length_a   1.000
_cell.length_b   1.000
_cell.length_c   1.000
_cell.angle_alpha   90.00
_cell.angle_beta   90.00
_cell.angle_gamma   90.00
#
_symmetry.space_group_name_H-M   'P 1'
#
loop_
_entity.id
_entity.type
_entity.pdbx_description
1 polymer ?
#
loop_
_entity_poly.entity_id
_entity_poly.type
_entity_poly.pdbx_seq_one_letter_code
_entity_poly.pdbx_strand_id
1 'polypeptide(L)'
;MQFSSSGVSFTPTVKKRLLQAEVTSIEQLLALNERELRSRSNIGPKTVSAINEALTKAGLSLAADPYGPYECARDAKVVRDADLRSYFLCDRCRDDYAALAFGERSPVWVSGERIDGYCGHCNELQVVRLSQWFLCGTCDRVVRSLGRGRASVKFVESSWAKISPPGLSLRETDPVELRPRGRRSDVDRVAQADFVADGVSGEAVLGVELKSGRRALPGGGVGEPMPRFQLDTTDCDDITAAAEALNVPVFLIHAQIIGRAHAPTERYVGVGLWFARPWDMLQHREVVKQRSLEARDAAYFKTKMFRPFAEFPAYVKDELGADLESMRHVGFPVLY
;
A
#
# COMPACT_ATOMS: atom_id res chain seq x y z
N MET A 1 35.31 -15.27 -18.48
CA MET A 1 33.84 -15.29 -18.26
C MET A 1 33.15 -15.70 -19.55
N GLN A 2 32.36 -16.78 -19.53
CA GLN A 2 31.82 -17.45 -20.72
C GLN A 2 30.56 -16.81 -21.32
N PHE A 3 30.39 -15.49 -21.18
CA PHE A 3 29.38 -14.77 -21.98
C PHE A 3 29.96 -14.23 -23.29
N SER A 4 31.29 -14.05 -23.37
CA SER A 4 31.98 -13.43 -24.51
C SER A 4 31.95 -14.27 -25.80
N SER A 5 31.87 -15.60 -25.67
CA SER A 5 31.90 -16.54 -26.79
C SER A 5 30.54 -16.79 -27.43
N SER A 6 29.46 -16.26 -26.85
CA SER A 6 28.07 -16.60 -27.20
C SER A 6 27.38 -15.61 -28.14
N GLY A 7 28.06 -14.52 -28.52
CA GLY A 7 27.45 -13.43 -29.28
C GLY A 7 26.45 -12.57 -28.48
N VAL A 8 26.14 -12.93 -27.23
CA VAL A 8 25.23 -12.19 -26.35
C VAL A 8 25.99 -11.13 -25.55
N SER A 9 25.64 -9.86 -25.76
CA SER A 9 26.22 -8.75 -25.01
C SER A 9 25.28 -8.28 -23.90
N PHE A 10 25.64 -8.61 -22.65
CA PHE A 10 24.98 -8.06 -21.46
C PHE A 10 25.70 -6.81 -20.93
N THR A 11 24.93 -5.88 -20.36
CA THR A 11 25.50 -4.72 -19.65
C THR A 11 26.32 -5.17 -18.44
N PRO A 12 27.31 -4.37 -17.97
CA PRO A 12 28.11 -4.72 -16.79
C PRO A 12 27.24 -4.99 -15.55
N THR A 13 26.15 -4.24 -15.38
CA THR A 13 25.19 -4.43 -14.29
C THR A 13 24.48 -5.78 -14.36
N VAL A 14 24.03 -6.20 -15.55
CA VAL A 14 23.38 -7.51 -15.74
C VAL A 14 24.39 -8.64 -15.52
N LYS A 15 25.61 -8.53 -16.06
CA LYS A 15 26.68 -9.51 -15.82
C LYS A 15 26.97 -9.69 -14.33
N LYS A 16 27.11 -8.59 -13.58
CA LYS A 16 27.32 -8.63 -12.13
C LYS A 16 26.18 -9.37 -11.42
N ARG A 17 24.93 -9.09 -11.79
CA ARG A 17 23.76 -9.74 -11.18
C ARG A 17 23.67 -11.23 -11.51
N LEU A 18 23.93 -11.62 -12.75
CA LEU A 18 23.99 -13.03 -13.15
C LEU A 18 25.04 -13.80 -12.33
N LEU A 19 26.22 -13.23 -12.13
CA LEU A 19 27.27 -13.83 -11.30
C LEU A 19 26.86 -13.95 -9.82
N GLN A 20 26.23 -12.90 -9.27
CA GLN A 20 25.70 -12.93 -7.91
C GLN A 20 24.57 -13.96 -7.74
N ALA A 21 23.89 -14.29 -8.83
CA ALA A 21 22.87 -15.34 -8.93
C ALA A 21 23.45 -16.72 -9.28
N GLU A 22 24.78 -16.86 -9.28
CA GLU A 22 25.52 -18.08 -9.62
C GLU A 22 25.30 -18.58 -11.06
N VAL A 23 24.88 -17.70 -11.96
CA VAL A 23 24.78 -17.98 -13.40
C VAL A 23 26.06 -17.50 -14.08
N THR A 24 26.92 -18.46 -14.43
CA THR A 24 28.32 -18.20 -14.86
C THR A 24 28.57 -18.39 -16.35
N SER A 25 27.65 -19.02 -17.08
CA SER A 25 27.75 -19.28 -18.52
C SER A 25 26.42 -18.99 -19.24
N ILE A 26 26.47 -18.90 -20.58
CA ILE A 26 25.26 -18.72 -21.39
C ILE A 26 24.40 -19.98 -21.37
N GLU A 27 25.00 -21.16 -21.37
CA GLU A 27 24.30 -22.45 -21.37
C GLU A 27 23.50 -22.63 -20.08
N GLN A 28 24.10 -22.26 -18.95
CA GLN A 28 23.40 -22.22 -17.66
C GLN A 28 22.20 -21.25 -17.70
N LEU A 29 22.37 -20.09 -18.34
CA LEU A 29 21.29 -19.12 -18.46
C LEU A 29 20.15 -19.64 -19.35
N LEU A 30 20.46 -20.22 -20.50
CA LEU A 30 19.47 -20.74 -21.45
C LEU A 30 18.71 -21.95 -20.91
N ALA A 31 19.31 -22.72 -20.00
CA ALA A 31 18.66 -23.85 -19.33
C ALA A 31 17.61 -23.40 -18.29
N LEU A 32 17.66 -22.15 -17.83
CA LEU A 32 16.68 -21.61 -16.89
C LEU A 32 15.47 -21.09 -17.65
N ASN A 33 14.28 -21.32 -17.10
CA ASN A 33 13.11 -20.53 -17.47
C ASN A 33 13.06 -19.20 -16.69
N GLU A 34 12.17 -18.30 -17.08
CA GLU A 34 12.06 -16.98 -16.44
C GLU A 34 11.74 -17.06 -14.94
N ARG A 35 10.90 -18.03 -14.53
CA ARG A 35 10.50 -18.24 -13.13
C ARG A 35 11.70 -18.65 -12.27
N GLU A 36 12.48 -19.62 -12.73
CA GLU A 36 13.70 -20.08 -12.08
C GLU A 36 14.73 -18.95 -11.99
N LEU A 37 14.89 -18.17 -13.05
CA LEU A 37 15.80 -17.04 -13.08
C LEU A 37 15.41 -15.96 -12.06
N ARG A 38 14.11 -15.68 -11.89
CA ARG A 38 13.59 -14.73 -10.88
C ARG A 38 13.65 -15.23 -9.46
N SER A 39 13.69 -16.55 -9.25
CA SER A 39 13.87 -17.14 -7.92
C SER A 39 15.30 -16.94 -7.38
N ARG A 40 16.26 -16.60 -8.25
CA ARG A 40 17.64 -16.33 -7.85
C ARG A 40 17.75 -14.99 -7.12
N SER A 41 18.61 -14.94 -6.10
CA SER A 41 18.93 -13.71 -5.39
C SER A 41 19.42 -12.63 -6.36
N ASN A 42 19.03 -11.36 -6.12
CA ASN A 42 19.45 -10.19 -6.91
C ASN A 42 18.92 -10.10 -8.36
N ILE A 43 18.10 -11.05 -8.83
CA ILE A 43 17.45 -11.00 -10.14
C ILE A 43 16.01 -10.47 -10.01
N GLY A 44 15.83 -9.19 -10.35
CA GLY A 44 14.53 -8.54 -10.36
C GLY A 44 13.89 -8.50 -11.76
N PRO A 45 12.62 -8.09 -11.88
CA PRO A 45 11.89 -8.00 -13.15
C PRO A 45 12.61 -7.17 -14.23
N LYS A 46 13.21 -6.03 -13.86
CA LYS A 46 14.00 -5.19 -14.78
C LYS A 46 15.23 -5.92 -15.32
N THR A 47 15.90 -6.70 -14.47
CA THR A 47 17.08 -7.48 -14.88
C THR A 47 16.68 -8.58 -15.84
N VAL A 48 15.58 -9.28 -15.57
CA VAL A 48 15.02 -10.29 -16.49
C VAL A 48 14.62 -9.68 -17.84
N SER A 49 13.97 -8.51 -17.85
CA SER A 49 13.65 -7.81 -19.11
C SER A 49 14.92 -7.54 -19.91
N ALA A 50 15.95 -6.98 -19.28
CA ALA A 50 17.23 -6.70 -19.94
C ALA A 50 17.94 -7.97 -20.44
N ILE A 51 17.82 -9.08 -19.71
CA ILE A 51 18.34 -10.38 -20.13
C ILE A 51 17.58 -10.88 -21.36
N ASN A 52 16.25 -10.91 -21.30
CA ASN A 52 15.40 -11.36 -22.40
C ASN A 52 15.61 -10.51 -23.66
N GLU A 53 15.75 -9.18 -23.53
CA GLU A 53 16.08 -8.29 -24.64
C GLU A 53 17.44 -8.62 -25.28
N ALA A 54 18.47 -8.86 -24.46
CA ALA A 54 19.80 -9.23 -24.96
C ALA A 54 19.82 -10.61 -25.63
N LEU A 55 19.11 -11.60 -25.06
CA LEU A 55 18.94 -12.92 -25.66
C LEU A 55 18.19 -12.84 -27.00
N THR A 56 17.09 -12.09 -27.03
CA THR A 56 16.26 -11.90 -28.24
C THR A 56 17.09 -11.27 -29.37
N LYS A 57 17.92 -10.27 -29.07
CA LYS A 57 18.84 -9.65 -30.05
C LYS A 57 19.85 -10.64 -30.63
N ALA A 58 20.18 -11.69 -29.89
CA ALA A 58 21.08 -12.77 -30.32
C ALA A 58 20.32 -13.98 -30.90
N GLY A 59 18.99 -13.91 -31.07
CA GLY A 59 18.18 -15.02 -31.55
C GLY A 59 18.04 -16.18 -30.55
N LEU A 60 18.29 -15.93 -29.27
CA LEU A 60 18.21 -16.90 -28.19
C LEU A 60 17.01 -16.61 -27.29
N SER A 61 16.59 -17.63 -26.52
CA SER A 61 15.54 -17.49 -25.52
C SER A 61 15.83 -18.39 -24.32
N LEU A 62 15.32 -18.00 -23.15
CA LEU A 62 15.29 -18.85 -21.96
C LEU A 62 14.47 -20.13 -22.23
N ALA A 63 14.68 -21.17 -21.43
CA ALA A 63 13.88 -22.38 -21.51
C ALA A 63 12.39 -22.08 -21.33
N ALA A 64 11.54 -22.86 -22.00
CA ALA A 64 10.10 -22.81 -21.78
C ALA A 64 9.80 -23.20 -20.32
N ASP A 65 8.86 -22.48 -19.70
CA ASP A 65 8.33 -22.87 -18.39
C ASP A 65 7.38 -24.07 -18.60
N PRO A 66 7.73 -25.29 -18.16
CA PRO A 66 6.91 -26.48 -18.41
C PRO A 66 5.56 -26.43 -17.69
N TYR A 67 5.40 -25.52 -16.71
CA TYR A 67 4.17 -25.34 -15.96
C TYR A 67 3.31 -24.19 -16.49
N GLY A 68 3.83 -23.39 -17.43
CA GLY A 68 3.17 -22.21 -17.97
C GLY A 68 2.93 -21.10 -16.93
N PRO A 69 2.64 -19.87 -17.39
CA PRO A 69 2.30 -18.76 -16.50
C PRO A 69 0.92 -18.94 -15.83
N TYR A 70 0.81 -18.59 -14.54
CA TYR A 70 -0.46 -18.63 -13.82
C TYR A 70 -1.34 -17.41 -14.13
N GLU A 71 -2.66 -17.61 -14.10
CA GLU A 71 -3.62 -16.51 -14.14
C GLU A 71 -3.75 -15.89 -12.75
N CYS A 72 -3.53 -14.58 -12.65
CA CYS A 72 -3.78 -13.84 -11.42
C CYS A 72 -5.29 -13.68 -11.21
N ALA A 73 -5.81 -14.18 -10.09
CA ALA A 73 -7.24 -14.18 -9.78
C ALA A 73 -7.85 -12.78 -9.78
N ARG A 74 -7.12 -11.76 -9.30
CA ARG A 74 -7.59 -10.37 -9.29
C ARG A 74 -7.49 -9.67 -10.65
N ASP A 75 -6.51 -10.04 -11.46
CA ASP A 75 -6.27 -9.39 -12.77
C ASP A 75 -7.04 -10.03 -13.91
N ALA A 76 -7.53 -11.27 -13.72
CA ALA A 76 -8.11 -12.09 -14.78
C ALA A 76 -7.16 -12.27 -15.99
N LYS A 77 -5.85 -12.26 -15.72
CA LYS A 77 -4.81 -12.28 -16.75
C LYS A 77 -3.69 -13.21 -16.35
N VAL A 78 -3.17 -13.90 -17.36
CA VAL A 78 -1.92 -14.63 -17.30
C VAL A 78 -0.78 -13.63 -17.06
N VAL A 79 -0.08 -13.78 -15.93
CA VAL A 79 1.01 -12.87 -15.53
C VAL A 79 2.19 -13.67 -14.99
N ARG A 80 3.39 -13.24 -15.39
CA ARG A 80 4.64 -14.00 -15.16
C ARG A 80 5.07 -14.05 -13.69
N ASP A 81 4.53 -13.18 -12.85
CA ASP A 81 4.81 -13.12 -11.42
C ASP A 81 3.63 -13.57 -10.54
N ALA A 82 2.59 -14.16 -11.13
CA ALA A 82 1.57 -14.83 -10.35
C ALA A 82 2.17 -16.04 -9.64
N ASP A 83 1.85 -16.17 -8.36
CA ASP A 83 2.33 -17.23 -7.48
C ASP A 83 1.22 -17.57 -6.49
N LEU A 84 1.32 -18.74 -5.86
CA LEU A 84 0.36 -19.19 -4.87
C LEU A 84 0.49 -18.35 -3.60
N ARG A 85 -0.51 -17.53 -3.31
CA ARG A 85 -0.56 -16.67 -2.12
C ARG A 85 -1.58 -17.20 -1.14
N SER A 86 -1.16 -17.30 0.11
CA SER A 86 -1.97 -17.83 1.19
C SER A 86 -2.46 -16.72 2.13
N TYR A 87 -3.71 -16.82 2.56
CA TYR A 87 -4.36 -15.92 3.50
C TYR A 87 -5.20 -16.71 4.50
N PHE A 88 -5.06 -16.42 5.78
CA PHE A 88 -6.00 -16.91 6.80
C PHE A 88 -7.24 -16.03 6.78
N LEU A 89 -8.38 -16.57 6.35
CA LEU A 89 -9.64 -15.84 6.22
C LEU A 89 -10.76 -16.62 6.89
N CYS A 90 -11.74 -15.90 7.44
CA CYS A 90 -13.03 -16.51 7.75
C CYS A 90 -13.81 -16.77 6.46
N ASP A 91 -14.79 -17.68 6.50
CA ASP A 91 -15.56 -18.09 5.32
C ASP A 91 -16.20 -16.89 4.62
N ARG A 92 -16.82 -15.98 5.39
CA ARG A 92 -17.42 -14.74 4.85
C ARG A 92 -16.41 -13.90 4.06
N CYS A 93 -15.25 -13.58 4.65
CA CYS A 93 -14.26 -12.76 3.97
C CYS A 93 -13.65 -13.45 2.75
N ARG A 94 -13.48 -14.78 2.79
CA ARG A 94 -13.03 -15.57 1.63
C ARG A 94 -14.03 -15.43 0.48
N ASP A 95 -15.31 -15.59 0.78
CA ASP A 95 -16.38 -15.53 -0.23
C ASP A 95 -16.52 -14.10 -0.78
N ASP A 96 -16.42 -13.09 0.08
CA ASP A 96 -16.39 -11.68 -0.32
C ASP A 96 -15.19 -11.38 -1.25
N TYR A 97 -13.99 -11.93 -1.00
CA TYR A 97 -12.86 -11.76 -1.92
C TYR A 97 -13.14 -12.34 -3.30
N ALA A 98 -13.69 -13.55 -3.35
CA ALA A 98 -14.01 -14.22 -4.61
C ALA A 98 -15.02 -13.39 -5.42
N ALA A 99 -16.14 -13.01 -4.81
CA ALA A 99 -17.23 -12.29 -5.47
C ALA A 99 -16.83 -10.84 -5.82
N LEU A 100 -16.33 -10.09 -4.84
CA LEU A 100 -16.17 -8.63 -4.96
C LEU A 100 -14.82 -8.20 -5.52
N ALA A 101 -13.74 -8.97 -5.30
CA ALA A 101 -12.40 -8.57 -5.72
C ALA A 101 -11.81 -9.40 -6.86
N PHE A 102 -12.15 -10.68 -6.97
CA PHE A 102 -11.52 -11.62 -7.91
C PHE A 102 -12.42 -12.05 -9.07
N GLY A 103 -13.61 -11.45 -9.19
CA GLY A 103 -14.55 -11.69 -10.28
C GLY A 103 -15.05 -13.14 -10.32
N GLU A 104 -15.62 -13.58 -9.21
CA GLU A 104 -16.18 -14.93 -8.98
C GLU A 104 -15.14 -16.07 -8.96
N ARG A 105 -13.84 -15.75 -8.89
CA ARG A 105 -12.78 -16.77 -8.79
C ARG A 105 -12.60 -17.24 -7.35
N SER A 106 -13.10 -18.44 -7.09
CA SER A 106 -12.86 -19.17 -5.85
C SER A 106 -11.37 -19.46 -5.63
N PRO A 107 -10.93 -19.65 -4.36
CA PRO A 107 -9.58 -20.10 -4.07
C PRO A 107 -9.27 -21.41 -4.78
N VAL A 108 -8.04 -21.57 -5.26
CA VAL A 108 -7.58 -22.83 -5.87
C VAL A 108 -7.41 -23.93 -4.82
N TRP A 109 -7.27 -23.55 -3.55
CA TRP A 109 -7.23 -24.47 -2.43
C TRP A 109 -7.68 -23.78 -1.13
N VAL A 110 -8.36 -24.54 -0.27
CA VAL A 110 -8.74 -24.14 1.09
C VAL A 110 -8.38 -25.28 2.04
N SER A 111 -7.69 -24.96 3.13
CA SER A 111 -7.28 -25.95 4.14
C SER A 111 -8.46 -26.70 4.74
N GLY A 112 -8.28 -27.97 5.06
CA GLY A 112 -9.28 -28.76 5.81
C GLY A 112 -9.46 -28.21 7.23
N GLU A 113 -8.33 -27.82 7.82
CA GLU A 113 -8.16 -27.35 9.19
C GLU A 113 -8.95 -26.07 9.44
N ARG A 114 -9.58 -26.03 10.61
CA ARG A 114 -10.29 -24.88 11.18
C ARG A 114 -9.48 -24.39 12.36
N ILE A 115 -9.15 -23.10 12.36
CA ILE A 115 -8.19 -22.52 13.30
C ILE A 115 -8.86 -21.33 13.98
N ASP A 116 -8.81 -21.26 15.30
CA ASP A 116 -9.17 -20.05 16.02
C ASP A 116 -8.05 -19.02 15.88
N GLY A 117 -8.30 -17.96 15.13
CA GLY A 117 -7.28 -16.97 14.79
C GLY A 117 -7.87 -15.69 14.22
N TYR A 118 -6.98 -14.74 13.91
CA TYR A 118 -7.40 -13.48 13.34
C TYR A 118 -7.56 -13.60 11.82
N CYS A 119 -8.73 -13.20 11.32
CA CYS A 119 -8.97 -13.10 9.88
C CYS A 119 -8.12 -11.98 9.29
N GLY A 120 -7.33 -12.28 8.25
CA GLY A 120 -6.43 -11.32 7.60
C GLY A 120 -7.12 -10.14 6.91
N HIS A 121 -8.45 -10.14 6.81
CA HIS A 121 -9.26 -9.05 6.23
C HIS A 121 -10.06 -8.26 7.26
N CYS A 122 -11.00 -8.90 7.97
CA CYS A 122 -11.80 -8.18 8.98
C CYS A 122 -11.07 -7.97 10.32
N ASN A 123 -9.93 -8.67 10.52
CA ASN A 123 -9.07 -8.59 11.70
C ASN A 123 -9.79 -8.95 13.01
N GLU A 124 -10.80 -9.80 12.94
CA GLU A 124 -11.54 -10.33 14.08
C GLU A 124 -11.06 -11.74 14.43
N LEU A 125 -11.04 -12.04 15.74
CA LEU A 125 -10.73 -13.37 16.26
C LEU A 125 -11.95 -14.29 16.05
N GLN A 126 -11.78 -15.28 15.17
CA GLN A 126 -12.85 -16.22 14.82
C GLN A 126 -12.25 -17.47 14.17
N VAL A 127 -13.13 -18.39 13.74
CA VAL A 127 -12.70 -19.54 12.97
C VAL A 127 -12.26 -19.11 11.57
N VAL A 128 -11.00 -19.40 11.23
CA VAL A 128 -10.39 -19.12 9.94
C VAL A 128 -9.82 -20.38 9.29
N ARG A 129 -9.61 -20.31 7.98
CA ARG A 129 -8.97 -21.35 7.17
C ARG A 129 -7.94 -20.72 6.24
N LEU A 130 -6.91 -21.48 5.89
CA LEU A 130 -5.91 -21.02 4.92
C LEU A 130 -6.52 -21.14 3.52
N SER A 131 -6.77 -20.01 2.87
CA SER A 131 -7.26 -19.93 1.50
C SER A 131 -6.14 -19.49 0.57
N GLN A 132 -6.04 -20.10 -0.62
CA GLN A 132 -4.97 -19.84 -1.57
C GLN A 132 -5.50 -19.44 -2.94
N TRP A 133 -4.89 -18.39 -3.51
CA TRP A 133 -5.13 -17.95 -4.89
C TRP A 133 -3.80 -17.72 -5.60
N PHE A 134 -3.80 -17.86 -6.92
CA PHE A 134 -2.71 -17.30 -7.73
C PHE A 134 -2.88 -15.79 -7.83
N LEU A 135 -1.90 -15.02 -7.34
CA LEU A 135 -1.90 -13.56 -7.41
C LEU A 135 -0.53 -13.04 -7.82
N CYS A 136 -0.50 -12.05 -8.72
CA CYS A 136 0.71 -11.29 -9.02
C CYS A 136 1.20 -10.51 -7.79
N GLY A 137 2.46 -10.10 -7.78
CA GLY A 137 3.06 -9.40 -6.63
C GLY A 137 2.36 -8.08 -6.30
N THR A 138 1.82 -7.38 -7.30
CA THR A 138 1.04 -6.16 -7.09
C THR A 138 -0.30 -6.46 -6.41
N CYS A 139 -1.03 -7.47 -6.87
CA CYS A 139 -2.33 -7.83 -6.30
C CYS A 139 -2.19 -8.43 -4.91
N ASP A 140 -1.17 -9.25 -4.65
CA ASP A 140 -0.86 -9.72 -3.29
C ASP A 140 -0.65 -8.55 -2.32
N ARG A 141 0.14 -7.54 -2.72
CA ARG A 141 0.41 -6.36 -1.90
C ARG A 141 -0.87 -5.59 -1.54
N VAL A 142 -1.74 -5.38 -2.54
CA VAL A 142 -3.03 -4.70 -2.34
C VAL A 142 -3.92 -5.52 -1.41
N VAL A 143 -4.06 -6.83 -1.66
CA VAL A 143 -4.89 -7.71 -0.83
C VAL A 143 -4.41 -7.70 0.62
N ARG A 144 -3.09 -7.77 0.86
CA ARG A 144 -2.49 -7.69 2.20
C ARG A 144 -2.64 -6.32 2.87
N SER A 145 -2.79 -5.24 2.10
CA SER A 145 -2.98 -3.90 2.68
C SER A 145 -4.41 -3.65 3.13
N LEU A 146 -5.42 -4.31 2.54
CA LEU A 146 -6.83 -4.08 2.87
C LEU A 146 -7.15 -4.37 4.35
N GLY A 147 -6.68 -5.51 4.89
CA GLY A 147 -6.89 -5.83 6.30
C GLY A 147 -6.21 -4.84 7.25
N ARG A 148 -5.03 -4.33 6.89
CA ARG A 148 -4.37 -3.25 7.63
C ARG A 148 -5.16 -1.94 7.53
N GLY A 149 -5.67 -1.61 6.34
CA GLY A 149 -6.51 -0.42 6.11
C GLY A 149 -7.75 -0.41 6.99
N ARG A 150 -8.47 -1.54 7.05
CA ARG A 150 -9.62 -1.71 7.96
C ARG A 150 -9.24 -1.58 9.42
N ALA A 151 -8.10 -2.16 9.82
CA ALA A 151 -7.60 -2.00 11.18
C ALA A 151 -7.23 -0.55 11.50
N SER A 152 -6.70 0.22 10.53
CA SER A 152 -6.43 1.66 10.73
C SER A 152 -7.69 2.50 10.84
N VAL A 153 -8.72 2.24 10.02
CA VAL A 153 -10.02 2.92 10.12
C VAL A 153 -10.61 2.73 11.53
N LYS A 154 -10.77 1.47 11.96
CA LYS A 154 -11.27 1.14 13.31
C LYS A 154 -10.44 1.81 14.43
N PHE A 155 -9.12 1.93 14.22
CA PHE A 155 -8.24 2.56 15.20
C PHE A 155 -8.41 4.09 15.25
N VAL A 156 -8.60 4.74 14.11
CA VAL A 156 -8.92 6.18 14.04
C VAL A 156 -10.26 6.45 14.71
N GLU A 157 -11.30 5.70 14.35
CA GLU A 157 -12.65 5.88 14.90
C GLU A 157 -12.67 5.72 16.42
N SER A 158 -12.07 4.64 16.93
CA SER A 158 -11.98 4.40 18.38
C SER A 158 -11.12 5.43 19.11
N SER A 159 -10.05 5.92 18.48
CA SER A 159 -9.21 6.98 19.04
C SER A 159 -9.96 8.32 19.07
N TRP A 160 -10.68 8.65 17.99
CA TRP A 160 -11.52 9.85 17.88
C TRP A 160 -12.61 9.84 18.94
N ALA A 161 -13.35 8.74 19.08
CA ALA A 161 -14.39 8.60 20.10
C ALA A 161 -13.83 8.74 21.53
N LYS A 162 -12.60 8.27 21.77
CA LYS A 162 -11.93 8.38 23.07
C LYS A 162 -11.53 9.82 23.41
N ILE A 163 -11.00 10.57 22.45
CA ILE A 163 -10.57 11.96 22.69
C ILE A 163 -11.74 12.95 22.59
N SER A 164 -12.79 12.58 21.85
CA SER A 164 -14.03 13.33 21.64
C SER A 164 -13.78 14.83 21.39
N PRO A 165 -13.20 15.22 20.24
CA PRO A 165 -12.86 16.60 19.97
C PRO A 165 -14.12 17.49 20.08
N PRO A 166 -14.01 18.67 20.71
CA PRO A 166 -15.18 19.46 21.07
C PRO A 166 -15.95 19.91 19.82
N GLY A 167 -17.24 19.60 19.79
CA GLY A 167 -18.16 20.04 18.73
C GLY A 167 -17.99 19.34 17.39
N LEU A 168 -17.21 18.26 17.29
CA LEU A 168 -16.95 17.54 16.05
C LEU A 168 -17.36 16.06 16.13
N SER A 169 -18.11 15.60 15.13
CA SER A 169 -18.37 14.18 14.89
C SER A 169 -17.60 13.68 13.67
N LEU A 170 -17.02 12.49 13.74
CA LEU A 170 -16.26 11.90 12.62
C LEU A 170 -17.15 10.92 11.84
N ARG A 171 -17.08 11.00 10.51
CA ARG A 171 -17.77 10.10 9.59
C ARG A 171 -16.81 9.60 8.51
N GLU A 172 -16.74 8.28 8.32
CA GLU A 172 -16.00 7.67 7.21
C GLU A 172 -16.69 7.98 5.87
N THR A 173 -15.92 8.42 4.89
CA THR A 173 -16.41 8.84 3.57
C THR A 173 -15.84 8.03 2.41
N ASP A 174 -14.63 7.47 2.53
CA ASP A 174 -14.08 6.51 1.55
C ASP A 174 -13.74 5.17 2.23
N PRO A 175 -14.70 4.24 2.34
CA PRO A 175 -14.48 3.00 3.05
C PRO A 175 -13.53 2.04 2.32
N VAL A 176 -12.78 1.26 3.12
CA VAL A 176 -11.88 0.23 2.58
C VAL A 176 -12.67 -0.94 1.99
N GLU A 177 -12.84 -0.90 0.68
CA GLU A 177 -13.64 -1.86 -0.09
C GLU A 177 -12.83 -2.91 -0.84
N LEU A 178 -13.45 -4.08 -0.97
CA LEU A 178 -13.01 -5.12 -1.90
C LEU A 178 -13.48 -4.73 -3.30
N ARG A 179 -12.54 -4.54 -4.22
CA ARG A 179 -12.84 -4.11 -5.59
C ARG A 179 -11.96 -4.85 -6.60
N PRO A 180 -12.50 -5.18 -7.80
CA PRO A 180 -11.71 -5.79 -8.86
C PRO A 180 -10.68 -4.79 -9.39
N ARG A 181 -9.62 -5.30 -10.02
CA ARG A 181 -8.66 -4.41 -10.69
C ARG A 181 -9.24 -3.94 -12.03
N GLY A 182 -9.15 -2.64 -12.31
CA GLY A 182 -9.43 -2.09 -13.64
C GLY A 182 -10.89 -1.74 -13.96
N ARG A 183 -11.70 -1.30 -12.98
CA ARG A 183 -13.06 -0.79 -13.24
C ARG A 183 -13.27 0.71 -13.05
N ARG A 184 -12.25 1.46 -12.61
CA ARG A 184 -12.24 2.91 -12.78
C ARG A 184 -11.16 3.24 -13.80
N SER A 185 -11.54 3.96 -14.84
CA SER A 185 -10.58 4.87 -15.44
C SER A 185 -10.20 5.87 -14.34
N ASP A 186 -8.94 6.26 -14.21
CA ASP A 186 -8.53 7.26 -13.21
C ASP A 186 -9.34 8.58 -13.37
N VAL A 187 -10.00 8.75 -14.52
CA VAL A 187 -10.91 9.85 -14.91
C VAL A 187 -12.21 9.88 -14.09
N ASP A 188 -12.68 8.77 -13.53
CA ASP A 188 -13.94 8.68 -12.76
C ASP A 188 -13.72 8.71 -11.24
N ARG A 189 -12.48 8.90 -10.79
CA ARG A 189 -12.15 8.94 -9.37
C ARG A 189 -12.42 10.35 -8.84
N VAL A 190 -13.60 10.53 -8.24
CA VAL A 190 -13.87 11.72 -7.43
C VAL A 190 -12.99 11.62 -6.18
N ALA A 191 -12.06 12.57 -6.03
CA ALA A 191 -11.23 12.67 -4.85
C ALA A 191 -12.11 12.94 -3.63
N GLN A 192 -11.96 12.11 -2.60
CA GLN A 192 -12.70 12.20 -1.35
C GLN A 192 -11.71 11.97 -0.22
N ALA A 193 -11.89 12.69 0.89
CA ALA A 193 -11.16 12.38 2.12
C ALA A 193 -11.62 11.02 2.66
N ASP A 194 -10.74 10.30 3.36
CA ASP A 194 -11.10 9.04 4.03
C ASP A 194 -12.17 9.28 5.12
N PHE A 195 -12.08 10.41 5.83
CA PHE A 195 -13.11 10.86 6.76
C PHE A 195 -13.41 12.36 6.62
N VAL A 196 -14.60 12.73 7.08
CA VAL A 196 -15.00 14.13 7.30
C VAL A 196 -15.41 14.30 8.75
N ALA A 197 -14.93 15.37 9.38
CA ALA A 197 -15.39 15.81 10.68
C ALA A 197 -16.46 16.91 10.49
N ASP A 198 -17.68 16.58 10.90
CA ASP A 198 -18.85 17.44 10.81
C ASP A 198 -19.02 18.21 12.13
N GLY A 199 -19.39 19.49 12.04
CA GLY A 199 -19.72 20.36 13.17
C GLY A 199 -21.09 20.07 13.77
N VAL A 200 -21.45 20.78 14.83
CA VAL A 200 -22.74 20.58 15.55
C VAL A 200 -23.95 20.84 14.64
N SER A 201 -23.85 21.75 13.67
CA SER A 201 -24.91 22.00 12.67
C SER A 201 -24.88 21.05 11.46
N GLY A 202 -23.95 20.09 11.43
CA GLY A 202 -23.82 19.09 10.37
C GLY A 202 -23.04 19.54 9.13
N GLU A 203 -22.45 20.74 9.17
CA GLU A 203 -21.52 21.23 8.16
C GLU A 203 -20.16 20.53 8.27
N ALA A 204 -19.51 20.29 7.13
CA ALA A 204 -18.13 19.83 7.13
C ALA A 204 -17.22 20.92 7.72
N VAL A 205 -16.36 20.55 8.67
CA VAL A 205 -15.38 21.46 9.29
C VAL A 205 -13.95 21.13 8.86
N LEU A 206 -13.62 19.85 8.73
CA LEU A 206 -12.33 19.41 8.19
C LEU A 206 -12.45 18.04 7.54
N GLY A 207 -11.57 17.76 6.59
CA GLY A 207 -11.36 16.42 6.04
C GLY A 207 -10.16 15.74 6.70
N VAL A 208 -10.10 14.43 6.59
CA VAL A 208 -8.97 13.61 7.05
C VAL A 208 -8.59 12.63 5.95
N GLU A 209 -7.33 12.68 5.54
CA GLU A 209 -6.67 11.63 4.79
C GLU A 209 -5.92 10.71 5.76
N LEU A 210 -6.19 9.41 5.69
CA LEU A 210 -5.59 8.38 6.53
C LEU A 210 -4.47 7.65 5.79
N LYS A 211 -3.27 7.73 6.34
CA LYS A 211 -2.14 6.89 5.91
C LYS A 211 -1.73 5.94 7.01
N SER A 212 -1.68 4.64 6.70
CA SER A 212 -1.23 3.62 7.66
C SER A 212 0.17 3.12 7.36
N GLY A 213 0.93 2.80 8.40
CA GLY A 213 2.29 2.29 8.29
C GLY A 213 2.72 1.45 9.49
N ARG A 214 3.86 0.78 9.38
CA ARG A 214 4.43 -0.03 10.48
C ARG A 214 5.45 0.73 11.33
N ARG A 215 6.05 1.79 10.77
CA ARG A 215 7.13 2.54 11.42
C ARG A 215 6.57 3.56 12.41
N ALA A 216 7.30 3.79 13.49
CA ALA A 216 6.93 4.75 14.51
C ALA A 216 7.28 6.18 14.06
N LEU A 217 6.43 7.16 14.37
CA LEU A 217 6.77 8.57 14.24
C LEU A 217 7.37 9.11 15.55
N PRO A 218 8.06 10.26 15.53
CA PRO A 218 8.55 10.90 16.75
C PRO A 218 7.43 11.12 17.77
N GLY A 219 7.77 11.03 19.06
CA GLY A 219 6.82 11.28 20.15
C GLY A 219 5.91 10.10 20.53
N GLY A 220 6.12 8.90 19.96
CA GLY A 220 5.41 7.69 20.39
C GLY A 220 5.64 6.47 19.47
N GLY A 221 4.89 5.40 19.70
CA GLY A 221 4.87 4.22 18.83
C GLY A 221 5.84 3.10 19.22
N VAL A 222 5.84 2.04 18.41
CA VAL A 222 6.60 0.80 18.69
C VAL A 222 7.50 0.42 17.51
N GLY A 223 8.74 0.03 17.78
CA GLY A 223 9.66 -0.51 16.77
C GLY A 223 10.50 0.56 16.07
N GLU A 224 10.82 0.34 14.80
CA GLU A 224 11.74 1.20 14.06
C GLU A 224 11.16 2.60 13.80
N PRO A 225 11.94 3.67 14.04
CA PRO A 225 11.52 5.01 13.71
C PRO A 225 11.40 5.21 12.19
N MET A 226 10.49 6.09 11.81
CA MET A 226 10.31 6.57 10.45
C MET A 226 11.32 7.69 10.19
N PRO A 227 12.29 7.51 9.26
CA PRO A 227 13.28 8.55 9.00
C PRO A 227 12.69 9.75 8.25
N ARG A 228 11.74 9.48 7.35
CA ARG A 228 11.05 10.46 6.52
C ARG A 228 9.66 9.95 6.18
N PHE A 229 8.69 10.84 6.10
CA PHE A 229 7.38 10.52 5.59
C PHE A 229 7.36 10.69 4.07
N GLN A 230 6.62 9.84 3.39
CA GLN A 230 6.51 9.86 1.93
C GLN A 230 5.04 9.79 1.55
N LEU A 231 4.64 10.64 0.60
CA LEU A 231 3.33 10.62 -0.03
C LEU A 231 3.52 10.61 -1.55
N ASP A 232 2.79 9.76 -2.27
CA ASP A 232 2.82 9.78 -3.74
C ASP A 232 2.19 11.10 -4.22
N THR A 233 2.70 11.69 -5.30
CA THR A 233 2.19 13.01 -5.76
C THR A 233 0.71 12.96 -6.12
N THR A 234 0.23 11.82 -6.63
CA THR A 234 -1.20 11.60 -6.88
C THR A 234 -2.04 11.63 -5.60
N ASP A 235 -1.49 11.16 -4.48
CA ASP A 235 -2.20 11.26 -3.20
C ASP A 235 -2.23 12.71 -2.70
N CYS A 236 -1.18 13.50 -2.96
CA CYS A 236 -1.20 14.94 -2.67
C CYS A 236 -2.26 15.67 -3.52
N ASP A 237 -2.41 15.29 -4.79
CA ASP A 237 -3.44 15.84 -5.67
C ASP A 237 -4.84 15.47 -5.17
N ASP A 238 -5.05 14.20 -4.79
CA ASP A 238 -6.33 13.72 -4.23
C ASP A 238 -6.70 14.51 -2.95
N ILE A 239 -5.74 14.74 -2.05
CA ILE A 239 -5.96 15.56 -0.84
C ILE A 239 -6.37 17.00 -1.21
N THR A 240 -5.68 17.60 -2.18
CA THR A 240 -5.95 18.98 -2.62
C THR A 240 -7.35 19.08 -3.23
N ALA A 241 -7.69 18.17 -4.15
CA ALA A 241 -9.00 18.11 -4.77
C ALA A 241 -10.13 17.86 -3.76
N ALA A 242 -9.90 17.00 -2.75
CA ALA A 242 -10.85 16.80 -1.67
C ALA A 242 -11.05 18.06 -0.81
N ALA A 243 -9.97 18.78 -0.50
CA ALA A 243 -10.03 20.03 0.25
C ALA A 243 -10.80 21.13 -0.49
N GLU A 244 -10.58 21.25 -1.80
CA GLU A 244 -11.31 22.18 -2.67
C GLU A 244 -12.80 21.81 -2.75
N ALA A 245 -13.12 20.51 -2.94
CA ALA A 245 -14.49 20.03 -3.05
C ALA A 245 -15.30 20.23 -1.76
N LEU A 246 -14.68 20.01 -0.60
CA LEU A 246 -15.33 20.20 0.71
C LEU A 246 -15.25 21.66 1.20
N ASN A 247 -14.39 22.49 0.60
CA ASN A 247 -14.07 23.85 1.05
C ASN A 247 -13.63 23.91 2.53
N VAL A 248 -12.84 22.92 2.96
CA VAL A 248 -12.29 22.80 4.31
C VAL A 248 -10.86 22.25 4.25
N PRO A 249 -10.01 22.51 5.26
CA PRO A 249 -8.70 21.87 5.33
C PRO A 249 -8.82 20.35 5.44
N VAL A 250 -8.02 19.63 4.65
CA VAL A 250 -7.81 18.18 4.78
C VAL A 250 -6.51 17.92 5.54
N PHE A 251 -6.65 17.25 6.69
CA PHE A 251 -5.54 16.87 7.56
C PHE A 251 -5.01 15.50 7.19
N LEU A 252 -3.72 15.29 7.38
CA LEU A 252 -3.13 13.97 7.25
C LEU A 252 -3.09 13.29 8.63
N ILE A 253 -3.79 12.18 8.80
CA ILE A 253 -3.64 11.31 9.96
C ILE A 253 -2.75 10.12 9.61
N HIS A 254 -1.70 9.91 10.41
CA HIS A 254 -0.87 8.72 10.33
C HIS A 254 -1.21 7.73 11.44
N ALA A 255 -1.69 6.55 11.05
CA ALA A 255 -1.93 5.44 11.96
C ALA A 255 -0.80 4.40 11.88
N GLN A 256 -0.08 4.19 12.99
CA GLN A 256 0.85 3.08 13.10
C GLN A 256 0.10 1.79 13.43
N ILE A 257 0.01 0.90 12.43
CA ILE A 257 -0.57 -0.43 12.55
C ILE A 257 0.53 -1.48 12.48
N ILE A 258 0.73 -2.21 13.58
CA ILE A 258 1.68 -3.32 13.66
C ILE A 258 0.97 -4.66 13.59
N GLY A 259 1.69 -5.67 13.09
CA GLY A 259 1.28 -7.06 13.19
C GLY A 259 1.76 -7.66 14.50
N ARG A 260 0.85 -8.26 15.27
CA ARG A 260 1.14 -9.04 16.47
C ARG A 260 0.91 -10.51 16.15
N ALA A 261 1.96 -11.31 16.28
CA ALA A 261 1.88 -12.75 16.04
C ALA A 261 0.80 -13.38 16.93
N HIS A 262 -0.06 -14.19 16.31
CA HIS A 262 -1.05 -15.04 16.97
C HIS A 262 -1.09 -16.36 16.20
N ALA A 263 -0.06 -17.17 16.40
CA ALA A 263 0.25 -18.30 15.52
C ALA A 263 -0.97 -19.23 15.32
N PRO A 264 -1.26 -19.65 14.08
CA PRO A 264 -0.51 -19.38 12.84
C PRO A 264 -0.90 -18.06 12.12
N THR A 265 -1.78 -17.27 12.73
CA THR A 265 -2.29 -15.99 12.20
C THR A 265 -1.53 -14.76 12.74
N GLU A 266 -1.96 -13.58 12.33
CA GLU A 266 -1.46 -12.29 12.80
C GLU A 266 -2.64 -11.37 13.10
N ARG A 267 -2.58 -10.63 14.21
CA ARG A 267 -3.52 -9.56 14.54
C ARG A 267 -2.93 -8.21 14.15
N TYR A 268 -3.67 -7.40 13.40
CA TYR A 268 -3.34 -6.00 13.19
C TYR A 268 -3.79 -5.15 14.39
N VAL A 269 -2.87 -4.36 14.94
CA VAL A 269 -3.09 -3.54 16.13
C VAL A 269 -2.59 -2.12 15.89
N GLY A 270 -3.46 -1.13 16.14
CA GLY A 270 -3.05 0.27 16.19
C GLY A 270 -2.32 0.58 17.48
N VAL A 271 -1.12 1.18 17.36
CA VAL A 271 -0.23 1.45 18.51
C VAL A 271 0.26 2.89 18.59
N GLY A 272 -0.05 3.72 17.59
CA GLY A 272 0.29 5.13 17.57
C GLY A 272 -0.51 5.88 16.52
N LEU A 273 -0.90 7.10 16.85
CA LEU A 273 -1.70 7.96 15.99
C LEU A 273 -1.16 9.39 16.05
N TRP A 274 -1.01 10.01 14.89
CA TRP A 274 -0.53 11.37 14.74
C TRP A 274 -1.34 12.11 13.68
N PHE A 275 -1.37 13.43 13.76
CA PHE A 275 -1.94 14.29 12.73
C PHE A 275 -0.92 15.30 12.24
N ALA A 276 -1.03 15.70 10.99
CA ALA A 276 -0.30 16.81 10.40
C ALA A 276 -1.29 17.75 9.71
N ARG A 277 -1.06 19.05 9.91
CA ARG A 277 -1.83 20.12 9.28
C ARG A 277 -1.26 20.37 7.89
N PRO A 278 -2.09 20.76 6.91
CA PRO A 278 -1.61 20.94 5.54
C PRO A 278 -0.52 22.03 5.42
N TRP A 279 -0.58 23.09 6.24
CA TRP A 279 0.48 24.11 6.30
C TRP A 279 1.80 23.59 6.90
N ASP A 280 1.74 22.73 7.92
CA ASP A 280 2.94 22.10 8.48
C ASP A 280 3.58 21.14 7.49
N MET A 281 2.77 20.43 6.69
CA MET A 281 3.26 19.59 5.60
C MET A 281 4.07 20.42 4.59
N LEU A 282 3.53 21.55 4.12
CA LEU A 282 4.24 22.44 3.21
C LEU A 282 5.57 22.94 3.80
N GLN A 283 5.57 23.38 5.06
CA GLN A 283 6.78 23.88 5.74
C GLN A 283 7.87 22.81 5.91
N HIS A 284 7.48 21.54 5.97
CA HIS A 284 8.39 20.41 6.21
C HIS A 284 8.68 19.56 4.96
N ARG A 285 8.21 20.01 3.78
CA ARG A 285 8.54 19.39 2.50
C ARG A 285 10.04 19.48 2.23
N GLU A 286 10.65 18.35 1.90
CA GLU A 286 12.08 18.26 1.60
C GLU A 286 12.35 18.26 0.11
N VAL A 287 11.76 17.31 -0.62
CA VAL A 287 12.02 17.11 -2.04
C VAL A 287 10.89 16.32 -2.69
N VAL A 288 10.65 16.57 -3.97
CA VAL A 288 9.86 15.70 -4.85
C VAL A 288 10.83 14.96 -5.75
N LYS A 289 10.75 13.63 -5.77
CA LYS A 289 11.59 12.82 -6.66
C LYS A 289 10.93 11.50 -7.01
N GLN A 290 11.29 11.00 -8.18
CA GLN A 290 10.88 9.69 -8.66
C GLN A 290 11.35 8.59 -7.71
N ARG A 291 10.46 7.63 -7.43
CA ARG A 291 10.77 6.47 -6.58
C ARG A 291 11.71 5.52 -7.32
N SER A 292 12.72 5.00 -6.62
CA SER A 292 13.78 4.15 -7.20
C SER A 292 13.27 2.85 -7.87
N LEU A 293 12.05 2.42 -7.54
CA LEU A 293 11.44 1.18 -8.03
C LEU A 293 10.11 1.40 -8.77
N GLU A 294 9.62 2.63 -8.86
CA GLU A 294 8.31 2.95 -9.43
C GLU A 294 8.43 4.12 -10.41
N ALA A 295 7.55 4.19 -11.41
CA ALA A 295 7.54 5.28 -12.38
C ALA A 295 6.80 6.54 -11.85
N ARG A 296 6.60 6.62 -10.53
CA ARG A 296 5.81 7.66 -9.87
C ARG A 296 6.70 8.55 -9.02
N ASP A 297 6.36 9.83 -9.00
CA ASP A 297 6.95 10.80 -8.10
C ASP A 297 6.34 10.70 -6.71
N ALA A 298 7.16 11.03 -5.72
CA ALA A 298 6.72 11.13 -4.34
C ALA A 298 7.30 12.38 -3.69
N ALA A 299 6.47 13.05 -2.90
CA ALA A 299 6.85 14.11 -2.00
C ALA A 299 7.38 13.51 -0.69
N TYR A 300 8.55 14.00 -0.26
CA TYR A 300 9.19 13.58 0.98
C TYR A 300 9.11 14.70 2.00
N PHE A 301 8.73 14.35 3.23
CA PHE A 301 8.52 15.29 4.32
C PHE A 301 9.30 14.88 5.56
N LYS A 302 9.76 15.89 6.32
CA LYS A 302 10.30 15.66 7.65
C LYS A 302 9.18 15.19 8.58
N THR A 303 9.46 14.17 9.39
CA THR A 303 8.50 13.63 10.36
C THR A 303 8.12 14.61 11.48
N LYS A 304 8.85 15.72 11.60
CA LYS A 304 8.54 16.83 12.53
C LYS A 304 7.21 17.55 12.23
N MET A 305 6.62 17.37 11.04
CA MET A 305 5.30 17.91 10.73
C MET A 305 4.15 17.24 11.50
N PHE A 306 4.41 16.06 12.09
CA PHE A 306 3.39 15.31 12.82
C PHE A 306 3.37 15.68 14.30
N ARG A 307 2.16 15.86 14.82
CA ARG A 307 1.84 16.01 16.24
C ARG A 307 1.14 14.76 16.78
N PRO A 308 1.39 14.34 18.03
CA PRO A 308 0.64 13.27 18.66
C PRO A 308 -0.87 13.53 18.61
N PHE A 309 -1.67 12.52 18.26
CA PHE A 309 -3.12 12.69 18.15
C PHE A 309 -3.82 13.05 19.47
N ALA A 310 -3.19 12.76 20.61
CA ALA A 310 -3.67 13.20 21.92
C ALA A 310 -3.74 14.73 22.07
N GLU A 311 -2.99 15.49 21.28
CA GLU A 311 -3.02 16.96 21.25
C GLU A 311 -4.16 17.51 20.39
N PHE A 312 -4.83 16.66 19.60
CA PHE A 312 -5.83 17.09 18.63
C PHE A 312 -7.02 17.85 19.25
N PRO A 313 -7.57 17.49 20.43
CA PRO A 313 -8.66 18.26 21.04
C PRO A 313 -8.26 19.69 21.42
N ALA A 314 -7.03 19.90 21.91
CA ALA A 314 -6.52 21.23 22.22
C ALA A 314 -6.33 22.04 20.94
N TYR A 315 -5.76 21.41 19.90
CA TYR A 315 -5.64 22.02 18.59
C TYR A 315 -7.01 22.46 18.01
N VAL A 316 -8.05 21.61 18.09
CA VAL A 316 -9.40 21.94 17.62
C VAL A 316 -9.95 23.17 18.36
N LYS A 317 -9.69 23.28 19.66
CA LYS A 317 -10.17 24.40 20.48
C LYS A 317 -9.42 25.70 20.21
N ASP A 318 -8.10 25.63 20.08
CA ASP A 318 -7.23 26.80 20.21
C ASP A 318 -6.65 27.27 18.86
N GLU A 319 -6.54 26.38 17.86
CA GLU A 319 -5.79 26.64 16.62
C GLU A 319 -6.62 26.45 15.33
N LEU A 320 -7.61 25.55 15.31
CA LEU A 320 -8.38 25.21 14.10
C LEU A 320 -9.07 26.42 13.46
N GLY A 321 -9.56 27.37 14.26
CA GLY A 321 -10.21 28.58 13.74
C GLY A 321 -9.31 29.40 12.81
N ALA A 322 -8.03 29.55 13.15
CA ALA A 322 -7.06 30.27 12.33
C ALA A 322 -6.75 29.54 11.01
N ASP A 323 -6.75 28.22 11.04
CA ASP A 323 -6.53 27.38 9.85
C ASP A 323 -7.76 27.43 8.91
N LEU A 324 -8.98 27.49 9.46
CA LEU A 324 -10.21 27.72 8.67
C LEU A 324 -10.22 29.10 8.02
N GLU A 325 -9.79 30.14 8.73
CA GLU A 325 -9.63 31.48 8.16
C GLU A 325 -8.56 31.50 7.06
N SER A 326 -7.43 30.84 7.30
CA SER A 326 -6.34 30.71 6.32
C SER A 326 -6.82 30.01 5.05
N MET A 327 -7.60 28.93 5.17
CA MET A 327 -8.22 28.24 4.05
C MET A 327 -9.12 29.18 3.23
N ARG A 328 -9.92 30.04 3.89
CA ARG A 328 -10.81 30.98 3.20
C ARG A 328 -10.07 32.13 2.49
N HIS A 329 -8.96 32.58 3.06
CA HIS A 329 -8.22 33.74 2.55
C HIS A 329 -7.15 33.39 1.54
N VAL A 330 -6.42 32.28 1.77
CA VAL A 330 -5.22 31.90 1.01
C VAL A 330 -5.46 30.61 0.21
N GLY A 331 -6.47 29.82 0.57
CA GLY A 331 -6.73 28.51 -0.03
C GLY A 331 -5.93 27.38 0.61
N PHE A 332 -6.07 26.18 0.04
CA PHE A 332 -5.34 25.01 0.47
C PHE A 332 -3.88 25.06 -0.04
N PRO A 333 -2.87 24.73 0.78
CA PRO A 333 -1.48 24.79 0.34
C PRO A 333 -1.15 23.67 -0.66
N VAL A 334 -0.37 24.01 -1.69
CA VAL A 334 0.17 23.03 -2.64
C VAL A 334 1.20 22.15 -1.92
N LEU A 335 0.92 20.86 -1.79
CA LEU A 335 1.71 19.97 -0.94
C LEU A 335 3.05 19.53 -1.54
N TYR A 336 3.29 19.76 -2.83
CA TYR A 336 4.50 19.33 -3.52
C TYR A 336 4.93 20.23 -4.68
#